data_AF-A0A0G0RH95-F1
#
_entry.id   AF-A0A0G0RH95-F1
#
_cell.length_a   1.000
_cell.length_b   1.000
_cell.length_c   1.000
_cell.angle_alpha   90.00
_cell.angle_beta   90.00
_cell.angle_gamma   90.00
#
_symmetry.space_group_name_H-M   'P 1'
#
loop_
_entity.id
_entity.type
_entity.pdbx_description
1 polymer ?
#
loop_
_entity_poly.entity_id
_entity_poly.type
_entity_poly.pdbx_seq_one_letter_code
_entity_poly.pdbx_strand_id
1 'polypeptide(L)'
;MSQQVGPDQIVIQMKLQAKYPLSASMRRAVKKAEAPKVAPTRPAGKLILEEKVVSFSPLPLIADFKKSGYRMIALSVEERGTRNSTHYMVRATFGLMSEGAVVSASFLALRDVYERDFTELLKRSIWSQLQAFENPVFEQGAVVERRYWVSVVLEGRKALWQPDGTLVTVWAKDANDERIGDAPLPLKPSYWLRLRGDYLEFEEAFQPKESVAA
;
A
#
# COMPACT_ATOMS: atom_id res chain seq x y z
N MET A 1 -23.51 -15.37 -18.67
CA MET A 1 -22.30 -14.53 -18.57
C MET A 1 -22.37 -13.83 -17.22
N SER A 2 -21.63 -14.32 -16.23
CA SER A 2 -21.63 -13.73 -14.88
C SER A 2 -20.83 -12.42 -14.92
N GLN A 3 -21.50 -11.29 -14.70
CA GLN A 3 -20.84 -10.00 -14.51
C GLN A 3 -20.06 -10.05 -13.20
N GLN A 4 -18.76 -9.73 -13.25
CA GLN A 4 -17.95 -9.59 -12.05
C GLN A 4 -18.29 -8.27 -11.34
N VAL A 5 -18.28 -8.29 -10.00
CA VAL A 5 -18.75 -7.22 -9.10
C VAL A 5 -17.58 -6.38 -8.51
N GLY A 6 -16.33 -6.77 -8.82
CA GLY A 6 -15.11 -6.13 -8.31
C GLY A 6 -14.52 -5.02 -9.21
N PRO A 7 -13.51 -4.27 -8.71
CA PRO A 7 -12.86 -3.21 -9.47
C PRO A 7 -12.00 -3.72 -10.63
N ASP A 8 -11.97 -3.00 -11.75
CA ASP A 8 -11.08 -3.27 -12.89
C ASP A 8 -9.60 -3.24 -12.47
N GLN A 9 -9.25 -2.31 -11.59
CA GLN A 9 -7.89 -2.09 -11.11
C GLN A 9 -7.87 -1.64 -9.64
N ILE A 10 -6.80 -2.01 -8.96
CA ILE A 10 -6.50 -1.56 -7.60
C ILE A 10 -5.11 -0.92 -7.60
N VAL A 11 -5.01 0.32 -7.15
CA VAL A 11 -3.78 1.11 -7.09
C VAL A 11 -3.39 1.32 -5.64
N ILE A 12 -2.26 0.76 -5.21
CA ILE A 12 -1.68 1.09 -3.91
C ILE A 12 -0.68 2.23 -4.09
N GLN A 13 -0.93 3.34 -3.40
CA GLN A 13 -0.08 4.52 -3.36
C GLN A 13 0.48 4.73 -1.95
N MET A 14 1.75 5.14 -1.90
CA MET A 14 2.39 5.53 -0.64
C MET A 14 3.40 6.65 -0.84
N LYS A 15 3.57 7.45 0.22
CA LYS A 15 4.57 8.52 0.30
C LYS A 15 5.76 8.07 1.13
N LEU A 16 6.96 8.22 0.57
CA LEU A 16 8.23 7.88 1.22
C LEU A 16 9.12 9.11 1.29
N GLN A 17 9.82 9.30 2.40
CA GLN A 17 10.82 10.36 2.51
C GLN A 17 11.95 10.15 1.48
N ALA A 18 12.58 11.23 0.97
CA ALA A 18 13.63 11.13 -0.05
C ALA A 18 14.85 10.29 0.38
N LYS A 19 15.14 10.20 1.68
CA LYS A 19 16.25 9.37 2.19
C LYS A 19 15.92 7.87 2.21
N TYR A 20 14.71 7.47 1.80
CA TYR A 20 14.31 6.09 1.85
C TYR A 20 15.09 5.23 0.84
N PRO A 21 15.69 4.09 1.25
CA PRO A 21 16.43 3.24 0.35
C PRO A 21 15.48 2.53 -0.64
N LEU A 22 15.43 3.04 -1.87
CA LEU A 22 14.81 2.34 -3.00
C LEU A 22 15.81 1.37 -3.63
N SER A 23 15.31 0.19 -4.04
CA SER A 23 16.09 -0.79 -4.80
C SER A 23 16.53 -0.21 -6.15
N ALA A 24 17.54 -0.81 -6.77
CA ALA A 24 17.99 -0.38 -8.11
C ALA A 24 16.86 -0.48 -9.16
N SER A 25 16.04 -1.52 -9.12
CA SER A 25 14.89 -1.69 -10.01
C SER A 25 13.81 -0.63 -9.79
N MET A 26 13.50 -0.29 -8.54
CA MET A 26 12.57 0.80 -8.23
C MET A 26 13.12 2.16 -8.67
N ARG A 27 14.44 2.38 -8.54
CA ARG A 27 15.10 3.59 -9.06
C ARG A 27 15.01 3.70 -10.58
N ARG A 28 15.09 2.58 -11.32
CA ARG A 28 14.84 2.57 -12.77
C ARG A 28 13.38 2.89 -13.13
N ALA A 29 12.45 2.58 -12.22
CA ALA A 29 11.05 2.98 -12.34
C ALA A 29 10.79 4.43 -11.88
N VAL A 30 11.81 5.17 -11.43
CA VAL A 30 11.68 6.58 -11.08
C VAL A 30 11.52 7.41 -12.34
N LYS A 31 10.39 8.10 -12.42
CA LYS A 31 10.19 9.22 -13.34
C LYS A 31 10.33 10.51 -12.53
N LYS A 32 11.10 11.47 -13.05
CA LYS A 32 11.01 12.84 -12.53
C LYS A 32 9.68 13.39 -12.96
N ALA A 33 8.83 13.76 -12.00
CA ALA A 33 7.66 14.55 -12.34
C ALA A 33 8.02 16.02 -12.34
N GLU A 34 7.76 16.67 -13.47
CA GLU A 34 7.51 18.10 -13.45
C GLU A 34 6.13 18.32 -12.83
N ALA A 35 6.03 19.24 -11.88
CA ALA A 35 4.75 19.53 -11.24
C ALA A 35 3.72 19.95 -12.31
N PRO A 36 2.56 19.28 -12.43
CA PRO A 36 1.53 19.73 -13.35
C PRO A 36 1.04 21.13 -12.93
N LYS A 37 1.09 22.09 -13.85
CA LYS A 37 0.60 23.47 -13.66
C LYS A 37 -0.93 23.60 -13.64
N VAL A 38 -1.67 22.51 -13.62
CA VAL A 38 -3.13 22.51 -13.76
C VAL A 38 -3.76 21.73 -12.61
N ALA A 39 -4.67 22.40 -11.89
CA ALA A 39 -5.49 21.78 -10.86
C ALA A 39 -6.33 20.63 -11.46
N PRO A 40 -6.51 19.50 -10.77
CA PRO A 40 -7.34 18.43 -11.29
C PRO A 40 -8.81 18.90 -11.32
N THR A 41 -9.33 19.14 -12.54
CA THR A 41 -10.73 19.55 -12.82
C THR A 41 -11.72 18.38 -12.84
N ARG A 42 -11.31 17.18 -12.44
CA ARG A 42 -12.16 15.97 -12.49
C ARG A 42 -12.58 15.57 -11.09
N PRO A 43 -13.80 15.02 -10.89
CA PRO A 43 -14.25 14.61 -9.57
C PRO A 43 -13.24 13.64 -8.98
N ALA A 44 -12.75 13.99 -7.78
CA ALA A 44 -11.97 13.08 -6.95
C ALA A 44 -12.81 11.80 -6.73
N GLY A 45 -12.17 10.64 -6.68
CA GLY A 45 -12.85 9.38 -6.38
C GLY A 45 -13.68 9.50 -5.10
N LYS A 46 -14.78 8.73 -5.04
CA LYS A 46 -15.62 8.64 -3.85
C LYS A 46 -14.83 7.95 -2.74
N LEU A 47 -14.65 8.59 -1.59
CA LEU A 47 -14.05 7.95 -0.42
C LEU A 47 -14.94 6.78 0.03
N ILE A 48 -14.38 5.57 0.08
CA ILE A 48 -15.09 4.34 0.47
C ILE A 48 -14.57 3.76 1.79
N LEU A 49 -13.36 4.14 2.22
CA LEU A 49 -12.78 3.76 3.49
C LEU A 49 -11.80 4.84 3.95
N GLU A 50 -11.94 5.31 5.18
CA GLU A 50 -10.94 6.13 5.86
C GLU A 50 -10.77 5.59 7.27
N GLU A 51 -9.56 5.13 7.57
CA GLU A 51 -9.27 4.50 8.85
C GLU A 51 -7.96 5.03 9.43
N LYS A 52 -8.03 5.47 10.68
CA LYS A 52 -6.88 5.83 11.51
C LYS A 52 -6.68 4.72 12.53
N VAL A 53 -5.92 3.70 12.10
CA VAL A 53 -5.64 2.53 12.94
C VAL A 53 -4.32 2.74 13.64
N VAL A 54 -4.20 2.32 14.91
CA VAL A 54 -2.98 2.48 15.71
C VAL A 54 -1.75 1.96 14.96
N SER A 55 -1.86 0.78 14.36
CA SER A 55 -0.76 0.16 13.62
C SER A 55 -1.24 -0.99 12.72
N PHE A 56 -0.94 -0.97 11.42
CA PHE A 56 -1.31 -2.04 10.49
C PHE A 56 -0.24 -2.35 9.43
N SER A 57 -0.34 -3.55 8.84
CA SER A 57 0.47 -3.98 7.70
C SER A 57 -0.39 -4.39 6.50
N PRO A 58 -0.16 -3.81 5.30
CA PRO A 58 -0.79 -4.22 4.05
C PRO A 58 -0.09 -5.39 3.37
N LEU A 59 0.91 -6.01 4.01
CA LEU A 59 1.68 -7.08 3.41
C LEU A 59 0.80 -8.26 2.92
N PRO A 60 -0.19 -8.75 3.70
CA PRO A 60 -0.98 -9.89 3.26
C PRO A 60 -1.89 -9.58 2.07
N LEU A 61 -2.25 -8.30 1.87
CA LEU A 61 -3.07 -7.85 0.76
C LEU A 61 -2.51 -8.25 -0.61
N ILE A 62 -1.18 -8.30 -0.76
CA ILE A 62 -0.53 -8.70 -2.02
C ILE A 62 -0.84 -10.17 -2.36
N ALA A 63 -0.88 -11.04 -1.35
CA ALA A 63 -1.27 -12.43 -1.55
C ALA A 63 -2.76 -12.55 -1.86
N ASP A 64 -3.60 -11.75 -1.21
CA ASP A 64 -5.04 -11.75 -1.44
C ASP A 64 -5.38 -11.28 -2.86
N PHE A 65 -4.72 -10.23 -3.37
CA PHE A 65 -4.80 -9.81 -4.78
C PHE A 65 -4.49 -10.95 -5.74
N LYS A 66 -3.41 -11.70 -5.50
CA LYS A 66 -3.04 -12.82 -6.36
C LYS A 66 -4.09 -13.92 -6.36
N LYS A 67 -4.64 -14.25 -5.19
CA LYS A 67 -5.71 -15.25 -5.02
C LYS A 67 -6.98 -14.84 -5.76
N SER A 68 -7.31 -13.54 -5.75
CA SER A 68 -8.44 -12.97 -6.50
C SER A 68 -8.14 -12.71 -7.98
N GLY A 69 -7.02 -13.20 -8.51
CA GLY A 69 -6.68 -13.10 -9.94
C GLY A 69 -5.97 -11.80 -10.36
N TYR A 70 -5.86 -10.81 -9.48
CA TYR A 70 -5.14 -9.58 -9.76
C TYR A 70 -3.63 -9.85 -9.89
N ARG A 71 -2.98 -9.13 -10.81
CA ARG A 71 -1.53 -9.14 -10.99
C ARG A 71 -1.01 -7.72 -11.05
N MET A 72 0.22 -7.49 -10.62
CA MET A 72 0.86 -6.19 -10.82
C MET A 72 1.03 -5.95 -12.32
N ILE A 73 0.45 -4.86 -12.81
CA ILE A 73 0.48 -4.45 -14.23
C ILE A 73 1.29 -3.17 -14.44
N ALA A 74 1.53 -2.41 -13.36
CA ALA A 74 2.44 -1.27 -13.39
C ALA A 74 3.06 -1.02 -12.01
N LEU A 75 4.28 -0.50 -12.02
CA LEU A 75 4.95 0.10 -10.87
C LEU A 75 5.56 1.42 -11.34
N SER A 76 5.22 2.51 -10.66
CA SER A 76 5.82 3.82 -10.91
C SER A 76 6.34 4.42 -9.61
N VAL A 77 7.52 5.01 -9.69
CA VAL A 77 8.06 5.84 -8.62
C VAL A 77 8.18 7.25 -9.15
N GLU A 78 7.71 8.22 -8.40
CA GLU A 78 7.71 9.62 -8.79
C GLU A 78 8.43 10.41 -7.71
N GLU A 79 9.54 11.05 -8.06
CA GLU A 79 10.20 11.98 -7.15
C GLU A 79 9.44 13.31 -7.19
N ARG A 80 8.89 13.74 -6.06
CA ARG A 80 8.16 14.99 -5.89
C ARG A 80 8.84 15.86 -4.85
N GLY A 81 8.96 17.15 -5.12
CA GLY A 81 9.50 18.06 -4.13
C GLY A 81 9.89 19.41 -4.65
N THR A 82 10.23 20.28 -3.71
CA THR A 82 10.98 21.52 -3.96
C THR A 82 12.43 21.31 -3.53
N ARG A 83 13.28 22.33 -3.73
CA ARG A 83 14.71 22.31 -3.35
C ARG A 83 14.97 21.86 -1.89
N ASN A 84 13.99 22.03 -0.99
CA ASN A 84 14.14 21.78 0.45
C ASN A 84 13.26 20.63 0.98
N SER A 85 12.40 20.01 0.15
CA SER A 85 11.51 18.93 0.60
C SER A 85 11.22 18.00 -0.55
N THR A 86 12.03 16.94 -0.63
CA THR A 86 11.86 15.86 -1.61
C THR A 86 11.26 14.62 -0.95
N HIS A 87 10.36 13.97 -1.66
CA HIS A 87 9.77 12.69 -1.30
C HIS A 87 9.54 11.85 -2.55
N TYR A 88 9.39 10.54 -2.36
CA TYR A 88 8.98 9.62 -3.42
C TYR A 88 7.51 9.26 -3.25
N MET A 89 6.75 9.31 -4.33
CA MET A 89 5.44 8.69 -4.44
C MET A 89 5.61 7.36 -5.17
N VAL A 90 5.33 6.25 -4.50
CA VAL A 90 5.34 4.92 -5.11
C VAL A 90 3.90 4.50 -5.37
N ARG A 91 3.61 4.08 -6.60
CA ARG A 91 2.31 3.55 -7.02
C ARG A 91 2.49 2.18 -7.66
N ALA A 92 1.82 1.18 -7.12
CA ALA A 92 1.69 -0.14 -7.72
C ALA A 92 0.25 -0.35 -8.18
N THR A 93 0.07 -0.65 -9.46
CA THR A 93 -1.24 -0.93 -10.04
C THR A 93 -1.40 -2.43 -10.24
N PHE A 94 -2.50 -2.96 -9.73
CA PHE A 94 -2.92 -4.34 -9.87
C PHE A 94 -4.17 -4.38 -10.74
N GLY A 95 -4.24 -5.33 -11.68
CA GLY A 95 -5.39 -5.50 -12.56
C GLY A 95 -5.62 -6.97 -12.88
N LEU A 96 -6.82 -7.29 -13.36
CA LEU A 96 -7.17 -8.63 -13.82
C LEU A 96 -6.59 -8.86 -15.23
N MET A 97 -5.70 -9.86 -15.37
CA MET A 97 -5.08 -10.17 -16.67
C MET A 97 -6.11 -10.69 -17.70
N SER A 98 -7.18 -11.34 -17.21
CA SER A 98 -8.29 -11.83 -18.04
C SER A 98 -9.10 -10.71 -18.69
N GLU A 99 -8.98 -9.47 -18.21
CA GLU A 99 -9.76 -8.32 -18.67
C GLU A 99 -8.98 -7.41 -19.62
N GLY A 100 -7.89 -7.91 -20.19
CA GLY A 100 -7.16 -7.21 -21.26
C GLY A 100 -6.28 -6.06 -20.77
N ALA A 101 -5.81 -6.11 -19.51
CA ALA A 101 -4.81 -5.17 -19.03
C ALA A 101 -3.60 -5.14 -19.97
N VAL A 102 -3.38 -4.02 -20.64
CA VAL A 102 -2.27 -3.84 -21.59
C VAL A 102 -0.99 -3.58 -20.80
N VAL A 103 -0.11 -4.58 -20.75
CA VAL A 103 1.17 -4.50 -20.05
C VAL A 103 2.30 -4.54 -21.08
N SER A 104 3.28 -3.64 -20.97
CA SER A 104 4.42 -3.67 -21.88
C SER A 104 5.24 -4.96 -21.70
N ALA A 105 5.79 -5.51 -22.79
CA ALA A 105 6.65 -6.69 -22.73
C ALA A 105 7.85 -6.50 -21.79
N SER A 106 8.42 -5.29 -21.76
CA SER A 106 9.51 -4.92 -20.85
C SER A 106 9.10 -4.93 -19.38
N PHE A 107 7.85 -4.55 -19.07
CA PHE A 107 7.34 -4.65 -17.71
C PHE A 107 7.06 -6.11 -17.33
N LEU A 108 6.46 -6.89 -18.22
CA LEU A 108 6.20 -8.31 -17.98
C LEU A 108 7.49 -9.08 -17.65
N ALA A 109 8.59 -8.79 -18.34
CA ALA A 109 9.90 -9.39 -18.06
C ALA A 109 10.48 -9.04 -16.67
N LEU A 110 10.06 -7.93 -16.07
CA LEU A 110 10.55 -7.43 -14.77
C LEU A 110 9.50 -7.48 -13.66
N ARG A 111 8.27 -7.92 -13.96
CA ARG A 111 7.13 -7.86 -13.03
C ARG A 111 7.45 -8.50 -11.69
N ASP A 112 8.01 -9.69 -11.70
CA ASP A 112 8.27 -10.45 -10.48
C ASP A 112 9.37 -9.78 -9.62
N VAL A 113 10.32 -9.08 -10.27
CA VAL A 113 11.32 -8.24 -9.59
C VAL A 113 10.65 -7.03 -8.94
N TYR A 114 9.78 -6.33 -9.66
CA TYR A 114 9.05 -5.18 -9.15
C TYR A 114 8.12 -5.54 -8.00
N GLU A 115 7.42 -6.67 -8.12
CA GLU A 115 6.52 -7.15 -7.08
C GLU A 115 7.27 -7.56 -5.82
N ARG A 116 8.41 -8.25 -5.96
CA ARG A 116 9.30 -8.55 -4.83
C ARG A 116 9.79 -7.28 -4.15
N ASP A 117 10.28 -6.30 -4.91
CA ASP A 117 10.82 -5.06 -4.35
C ASP A 117 9.71 -4.22 -3.67
N PHE A 118 8.52 -4.18 -4.26
CA PHE A 118 7.35 -3.53 -3.64
C PHE A 118 6.93 -4.24 -2.36
N THR A 119 6.88 -5.57 -2.36
CA THR A 119 6.58 -6.39 -1.18
C THR A 119 7.61 -6.14 -0.07
N GLU A 120 8.90 -6.07 -0.41
CA GLU A 120 9.97 -5.76 0.53
C GLU A 120 9.81 -4.36 1.15
N LEU A 121 9.31 -3.40 0.38
CA LEU A 121 8.99 -2.07 0.89
C LEU A 121 7.87 -2.11 1.93
N LEU A 122 6.80 -2.86 1.65
CA LEU A 122 5.71 -3.08 2.60
C LEU A 122 6.17 -3.78 3.88
N LYS A 123 7.10 -4.75 3.78
CA LYS A 123 7.69 -5.46 4.93
C LYS A 123 8.49 -4.57 5.87
N ARG A 124 9.02 -3.45 5.40
CA ARG A 124 9.92 -2.58 6.19
C ARG A 124 9.19 -1.54 7.04
N SER A 125 7.86 -1.57 7.05
CA SER A 125 7.07 -0.49 7.64
C SER A 125 5.78 -0.98 8.26
N ILE A 126 5.37 -0.26 9.30
CA ILE A 126 3.99 -0.24 9.77
C ILE A 126 3.38 1.09 9.37
N TRP A 127 2.08 1.07 9.10
CA TRP A 127 1.29 2.22 8.69
C TRP A 127 0.23 2.51 9.75
N SER A 128 -0.25 3.75 9.83
CA SER A 128 -1.30 4.15 10.78
C SER A 128 -2.48 4.85 10.14
N GLN A 129 -2.43 5.12 8.82
CA GLN A 129 -3.50 5.77 8.10
C GLN A 129 -3.73 5.11 6.75
N LEU A 130 -5.01 4.88 6.43
CA LEU A 130 -5.45 4.37 5.15
C LEU A 130 -6.64 5.18 4.65
N GLN A 131 -6.59 5.57 3.38
CA GLN A 131 -7.73 6.10 2.65
C GLN A 131 -7.91 5.29 1.37
N ALA A 132 -9.12 4.79 1.11
CA ALA A 132 -9.46 4.14 -0.15
C ALA A 132 -10.56 4.91 -0.89
N PHE A 133 -10.40 5.08 -2.19
CA PHE A 133 -11.35 5.77 -3.05
C PHE A 133 -11.78 4.88 -4.21
N GLU A 134 -13.07 4.89 -4.50
CA GLU A 134 -13.65 4.35 -5.71
C GLU A 134 -13.64 5.42 -6.80
N ASN A 135 -13.02 5.12 -7.93
CA ASN A 135 -12.82 6.07 -9.01
C ASN A 135 -13.54 5.56 -10.27
N PRO A 136 -14.46 6.34 -10.86
CA PRO A 136 -15.16 5.93 -12.07
C PRO A 136 -14.19 5.83 -13.26
N VAL A 137 -14.45 4.88 -14.16
CA VAL A 137 -13.77 4.78 -15.45
C VAL A 137 -14.48 5.70 -16.44
N PHE A 138 -13.71 6.45 -17.23
CA PHE A 138 -14.22 7.32 -18.28
C PHE A 138 -13.75 6.85 -19.66
N GLU A 139 -14.68 6.72 -20.60
CA GLU A 139 -14.39 6.48 -22.02
C GLU A 139 -15.06 7.57 -22.85
N GLN A 140 -14.31 8.21 -23.74
CA GLN A 140 -14.78 9.32 -24.59
C GLN A 140 -15.45 10.48 -23.81
N GLY A 141 -15.10 10.66 -22.53
CA GLY A 141 -15.65 11.71 -21.67
C GLY A 141 -16.91 11.33 -20.90
N ALA A 142 -17.46 10.14 -21.10
CA ALA A 142 -18.59 9.61 -20.34
C ALA A 142 -18.12 8.58 -19.29
N VAL A 143 -18.83 8.51 -18.16
CA VAL A 143 -18.62 7.45 -17.16
C VAL A 143 -19.08 6.13 -17.76
N VAL A 144 -18.23 5.11 -17.69
CA VAL A 144 -18.63 3.74 -18.06
C VAL A 144 -19.29 3.10 -16.85
N GLU A 145 -20.59 2.84 -16.96
CA GLU A 145 -21.36 2.26 -15.85
C GLU A 145 -20.75 0.93 -15.37
N ARG A 146 -20.77 0.73 -14.05
CA ARG A 146 -20.26 -0.47 -13.36
C ARG A 146 -18.75 -0.73 -13.50
N ARG A 147 -18.00 0.18 -14.13
CA ARG A 147 -16.54 0.10 -14.19
C ARG A 147 -15.90 1.15 -13.30
N TYR A 148 -15.06 0.68 -12.41
CA TYR A 148 -14.37 1.53 -11.45
C TYR A 148 -13.01 0.94 -11.12
N TRP A 149 -12.12 1.77 -10.59
CA TRP A 149 -10.86 1.35 -10.01
C TRP A 149 -10.71 1.90 -8.60
N VAL A 150 -10.03 1.17 -7.73
CA VAL A 150 -9.83 1.54 -6.34
C VAL A 150 -8.43 2.13 -6.15
N SER A 151 -8.31 3.33 -5.60
CA SER A 151 -7.04 3.81 -5.04
C SER A 151 -6.99 3.51 -3.56
N VAL A 152 -5.85 3.03 -3.08
CA VAL A 152 -5.54 2.84 -1.66
C VAL A 152 -4.32 3.68 -1.34
N VAL A 153 -4.49 4.69 -0.49
CA VAL A 153 -3.43 5.59 -0.06
C VAL A 153 -3.00 5.21 1.35
N LEU A 154 -1.72 4.90 1.52
CA LEU A 154 -1.11 4.54 2.79
C LEU A 154 -0.28 5.70 3.34
N GLU A 155 -0.59 6.13 4.57
CA GLU A 155 0.07 7.23 5.27
C GLU A 155 0.43 6.85 6.73
N GLY A 156 1.08 7.76 7.45
CA GLY A 156 1.42 7.53 8.86
C GLY A 156 2.43 6.40 9.07
N ARG A 157 3.59 6.50 8.40
CA ARG A 157 4.56 5.42 8.31
C ARG A 157 5.57 5.41 9.47
N LYS A 158 5.80 4.24 10.07
CA LYS A 158 6.92 3.96 11.00
C LYS A 158 7.81 2.85 10.43
N ALA A 159 9.13 3.06 10.41
CA ALA A 159 10.09 2.04 9.97
C ALA A 159 10.17 0.89 10.99
N LEU A 160 10.28 -0.34 10.50
CA LEU A 160 10.44 -1.55 11.32
C LEU A 160 11.90 -1.89 11.60
N TRP A 161 12.83 -1.30 10.86
CA TRP A 161 14.25 -1.58 10.94
C TRP A 161 15.02 -0.31 11.22
N GLN A 162 15.98 -0.40 12.12
CA GLN A 162 16.98 0.63 12.37
C GLN A 162 18.00 0.68 11.21
N PRO A 163 18.80 1.77 11.09
CA PRO A 163 19.82 1.88 10.05
C PRO A 163 20.88 0.77 10.09
N ASP A 164 21.13 0.18 11.26
CA ASP A 164 22.07 -0.93 11.48
C ASP A 164 21.48 -2.31 11.11
N GLY A 165 20.22 -2.36 10.67
CA GLY A 165 19.52 -3.60 10.32
C GLY A 165 18.91 -4.35 11.50
N THR A 166 18.89 -3.80 12.71
CA THR A 166 18.14 -4.37 13.84
C THR A 166 16.66 -3.99 13.78
N LEU A 167 15.79 -4.84 14.34
CA LEU A 167 14.36 -4.53 14.43
C LEU A 167 14.14 -3.40 15.43
N VAL A 168 13.23 -2.49 15.10
CA VAL A 168 12.73 -1.50 16.05
C VAL A 168 11.96 -2.24 17.14
N THR A 169 12.34 -2.00 18.39
CA THR A 169 11.66 -2.58 19.56
C THR A 169 10.83 -1.54 20.29
N VAL A 170 9.80 -1.98 21.02
CA VAL A 170 8.95 -1.16 21.87
C VAL A 170 8.77 -1.85 23.23
N TRP A 171 8.62 -1.04 24.27
CA TRP A 171 8.22 -1.55 25.58
C TRP A 171 6.73 -1.88 25.57
N ALA A 172 6.37 -3.08 26.03
CA ALA A 172 4.98 -3.34 26.39
C ALA A 172 4.60 -2.44 27.56
N LYS A 173 3.38 -1.90 27.52
CA LYS A 173 2.86 -1.06 28.58
C LYS A 173 1.47 -1.52 29.01
N ASP A 174 1.15 -1.32 30.27
CA ASP A 174 -0.17 -1.62 30.83
C ASP A 174 -1.18 -0.50 30.54
N ALA A 175 -2.38 -0.64 31.12
CA ALA A 175 -3.44 0.35 30.98
C ALA A 175 -3.12 1.72 31.62
N ASN A 176 -2.11 1.79 32.50
CA ASN A 176 -1.64 2.98 33.19
C ASN A 176 -0.38 3.58 32.54
N ASP A 177 0.02 3.10 31.36
CA ASP A 177 1.25 3.48 30.65
C ASP A 177 2.55 3.06 31.37
N GLU A 178 2.46 2.12 32.31
CA GLU A 178 3.62 1.53 33.01
C GLU A 178 4.23 0.40 32.20
N ARG A 179 5.55 0.31 32.18
CA ARG A 179 6.29 -0.72 31.43
C ARG A 179 6.02 -2.10 32.02
N ILE A 180 5.65 -3.04 31.16
CA ILE A 180 5.53 -4.47 31.48
C ILE A 180 6.73 -5.22 30.89
N GLY A 181 7.25 -6.19 31.66
CA GLY A 181 8.25 -7.15 31.22
C GLY A 181 9.71 -6.68 31.31
N ASP A 182 10.61 -7.65 31.18
CA ASP A 182 12.03 -7.46 31.46
C ASP A 182 12.83 -6.97 30.24
N ALA A 183 12.27 -7.10 29.03
CA ALA A 183 12.93 -6.75 27.77
C ALA A 183 11.95 -6.10 26.76
N PRO A 184 12.44 -5.22 25.87
CA PRO A 184 11.60 -4.61 24.85
C PRO A 184 11.30 -5.65 23.75
N LEU A 185 10.10 -5.58 23.19
CA LEU A 185 9.63 -6.54 22.19
C LEU A 185 9.77 -5.96 20.77
N PRO A 186 9.99 -6.78 19.74
CA PRO A 186 9.95 -6.33 18.36
C PRO A 186 8.61 -5.67 18.04
N LEU A 187 8.67 -4.51 17.39
CA LEU A 187 7.48 -3.80 16.94
C LEU A 187 6.72 -4.65 15.90
N LYS A 188 5.45 -4.93 16.17
CA LYS A 188 4.55 -5.70 15.29
C LYS A 188 3.29 -4.88 14.96
N PRO A 189 2.68 -5.08 13.78
CA PRO A 189 1.40 -4.48 13.47
C PRO A 189 0.31 -5.06 14.38
N SER A 190 -0.68 -4.25 14.72
CA SER A 190 -1.88 -4.65 15.45
C SER A 190 -2.92 -5.26 14.51
N TYR A 191 -2.91 -4.83 13.24
CA TYR A 191 -3.86 -5.29 12.22
C TYR A 191 -3.16 -5.66 10.90
N TRP A 192 -3.77 -6.56 10.16
CA TRP A 192 -3.48 -6.84 8.76
C TRP A 192 -4.58 -6.23 7.90
N LEU A 193 -4.19 -5.55 6.82
CA LEU A 193 -5.15 -5.16 5.79
C LEU A 193 -5.30 -6.31 4.80
N ARG A 194 -6.55 -6.72 4.55
CA ARG A 194 -6.95 -7.88 3.75
C ARG A 194 -7.91 -7.48 2.64
N LEU A 195 -7.94 -8.28 1.56
CA LEU A 195 -9.03 -8.27 0.59
C LEU A 195 -9.92 -9.50 0.85
N ARG A 196 -11.21 -9.28 1.11
CA ARG A 196 -12.23 -10.34 1.21
C ARG A 196 -13.31 -10.12 0.19
N GLY A 197 -13.46 -11.07 -0.74
CA GLY A 197 -14.30 -10.84 -1.90
C GLY A 197 -13.85 -9.57 -2.62
N ASP A 198 -14.70 -8.55 -2.61
CA ASP A 198 -14.50 -7.28 -3.31
C ASP A 198 -14.25 -6.07 -2.38
N TYR A 199 -14.07 -6.28 -1.06
CA TYR A 199 -13.87 -5.20 -0.09
C TYR A 199 -12.59 -5.36 0.76
N LEU A 200 -12.06 -4.22 1.21
CA LEU A 200 -10.92 -4.14 2.11
C LEU A 200 -11.38 -4.22 3.57
N GLU A 201 -10.68 -5.00 4.38
CA GLU A 201 -10.96 -5.11 5.82
C GLU A 201 -9.67 -5.13 6.65
N PHE A 202 -9.79 -4.75 7.93
CA PHE A 202 -8.74 -4.93 8.93
C PHE A 202 -9.01 -6.20 9.73
N GLU A 203 -8.05 -7.11 9.73
CA GLU A 203 -8.04 -8.34 10.53
C GLU A 203 -7.04 -8.14 11.69
N GLU A 204 -7.40 -8.51 12.92
CA GLU A 204 -6.44 -8.46 14.04
C GLU A 204 -5.21 -9.33 13.72
N ALA A 205 -4.03 -8.73 13.80
CA ALA A 205 -2.80 -9.50 13.74
C ALA A 205 -2.64 -10.21 15.08
N PHE A 206 -2.60 -11.56 15.08
CA PHE A 206 -2.50 -12.36 16.30
C PHE A 206 -1.44 -11.81 17.26
N GLN A 207 -1.92 -11.25 18.37
CA GLN A 207 -1.12 -10.93 19.54
C GLN A 207 -1.28 -12.13 20.48
N PRO A 208 -0.21 -12.86 20.83
CA PRO A 208 -0.33 -13.88 21.87
C PRO A 208 -0.86 -13.16 23.12
N LYS A 209 -2.06 -13.53 23.57
CA LYS A 209 -2.51 -13.16 24.91
C LYS A 209 -1.51 -13.80 25.85
N GLU A 210 -0.66 -13.00 26.50
CA GLU A 210 0.08 -13.50 27.64
C GLU A 210 -0.96 -13.98 28.64
N SER A 211 -0.98 -15.30 28.87
CA SER A 211 -1.68 -15.88 29.99
C SER A 211 -1.12 -15.20 31.23
N VAL A 212 -1.91 -14.34 31.86
CA VAL A 212 -1.64 -13.90 33.22
C VAL A 212 -1.69 -15.17 34.07
N ALA A 213 -0.52 -15.71 34.39
CA ALA A 213 -0.41 -16.71 35.44
C ALA A 213 -0.85 -16.02 36.73
N ALA A 214 -2.01 -16.43 37.22
CA ALA A 214 -2.52 -16.07 38.54
C ALA A 214 -1.66 -16.71 39.64
#